data_AF-A0A3D5PY72-F1
#
_entry.id   AF-A0A3D5PY72-F1
#
_cell.length_a   1.000
_cell.length_b   1.000
_cell.length_c   1.000
_cell.angle_alpha   90.00
_cell.angle_beta   90.00
_cell.angle_gamma   90.00
#
_symmetry.space_group_name_H-M   'P 1'
#
loop_
_entity.id
_entity.type
_entity.pdbx_description
1 polymer ?
#
loop_
_entity_poly.entity_id
_entity_poly.type
_entity_poly.pdbx_seq_one_letter_code
_entity_poly.pdbx_strand_id
1 'polypeptide(L)' 'RGSDLLPLTARQQQIFRALGNEPPAWLHIPVILNSEGQKLSKQTHAPAIDNQQPGTNLLRALRALGQHPPSGLG' A
#
# COMPACT_ATOMS: atom_id res chain seq x y z
N ARG A 1 4.99 0.91 3.13
CA ARG A 1 3.69 1.08 3.84
C ARG A 1 2.82 2.09 3.08
N GLY A 2 1.51 2.16 3.32
CA GLY A 2 0.63 3.08 2.58
C GLY A 2 0.89 4.56 2.88
N SER A 3 0.68 5.44 1.90
CA SER A 3 0.85 6.89 2.01
C SER A 3 -0.13 7.58 2.96
N ASP A 4 -1.23 6.90 3.32
CA ASP A 4 -2.14 7.32 4.39
C ASP A 4 -1.47 7.40 5.76
N LEU A 5 -0.33 6.76 5.96
CA LEU A 5 0.45 6.82 7.20
C LEU A 5 1.47 7.96 7.24
N LEU A 6 1.63 8.70 6.15
CA LEU A 6 2.63 9.77 6.04
C LEU A 6 2.50 10.83 7.15
N PRO A 7 1.30 11.28 7.55
CA PRO A 7 1.14 12.24 8.65
C PRO A 7 1.64 11.76 10.02
N LEU A 8 1.73 10.45 10.24
CA LEU A 8 2.25 9.87 11.48
C LEU A 8 3.78 9.73 11.47
N THR A 9 4.41 9.75 10.29
CA THR A 9 5.85 9.50 10.12
C THR A 9 6.69 10.51 10.89
N ALA A 10 6.35 11.81 10.81
CA ALA A 10 7.09 12.85 11.51
C ALA A 10 7.07 12.63 13.04
N ARG A 11 5.92 12.27 13.61
CA ARG A 11 5.79 11.95 15.04
C ARG A 11 6.57 10.69 15.42
N GLN A 12 6.49 9.65 14.59
CA GLN A 12 7.27 8.42 14.80
C GLN A 12 8.77 8.70 14.79
N GLN A 13 9.27 9.54 13.87
CA GLN A 13 10.67 9.95 13.82
C GLN A 13 11.12 10.63 15.11
N GLN A 14 10.30 11.51 15.68
CA GLN A 14 10.63 12.16 16.96
C GLN A 14 10.71 11.15 18.10
N ILE A 15 9.83 10.15 18.13
CA ILE A 15 9.89 9.07 19.14
C ILE A 15 11.20 8.28 19.02
N PHE A 16 11.61 7.88 17.82
CA PHE A 16 12.90 7.20 17.62
C PHE A 16 14.07 8.02 18.16
N ARG A 17 14.11 9.32 17.80
CA ARG A 17 15.16 10.24 18.26
C ARG A 17 15.16 10.44 19.77
N ALA A 18 13.98 10.59 20.38
CA ALA A 18 13.83 10.74 21.83
C ALA A 18 14.30 9.50 22.59
N LEU A 19 14.17 8.32 21.98
CA LEU A 19 14.69 7.06 22.51
C LEU A 19 16.17 6.82 22.17
N GLY A 20 16.87 7.80 21.59
CA GLY A 20 18.28 7.68 21.21
C GLY A 20 18.55 6.76 20.02
N ASN A 21 17.51 6.46 19.21
CA ASN A 21 17.61 5.58 18.05
C ASN A 21 17.52 6.37 16.73
N GLU A 22 18.16 5.84 15.69
CA GLU A 22 18.00 6.36 14.32
C GLU A 22 16.64 5.89 13.76
N PRO A 23 15.81 6.80 13.22
CA PRO A 23 14.55 6.39 12.61
C PRO A 23 14.80 5.60 11.31
N PRO A 24 14.05 4.53 11.03
CA PRO A 24 14.26 3.74 9.81
C PRO A 24 13.88 4.53 8.54
N ALA A 25 14.39 4.09 7.39
CA ALA A 25 13.91 4.57 6.10
C ALA A 25 12.49 4.02 5.80
N TRP A 26 11.56 4.90 5.43
CA TRP A 26 10.20 4.51 5.03
C TRP A 26 9.94 4.78 3.55
N LEU A 27 9.50 3.75 2.84
CA LEU A 27 8.85 3.89 1.55
C LEU A 27 7.33 3.95 1.74
N HIS A 28 6.72 5.06 1.33
CA HIS A 28 5.27 5.24 1.30
C HIS A 28 4.74 5.00 -0.11
N ILE A 29 4.03 3.89 -0.30
CA ILE A 29 3.41 3.56 -1.59
C ILE A 29 2.02 4.21 -1.69
N PRO A 30 1.58 4.60 -2.90
CA PRO A 30 0.26 5.20 -3.09
C PRO A 30 -0.86 4.30 -2.56
N VAL A 31 -1.88 4.93 -1.99
CA VAL A 31 -3.14 4.26 -1.69
C VAL A 31 -3.89 4.03 -3.00
N ILE A 32 -4.37 2.81 -3.21
CA ILE A 32 -5.19 2.46 -4.38
C ILE A 32 -6.56 3.14 -4.25
N LEU A 33 -6.99 3.80 -5.32
CA LEU A 33 -8.29 4.45 -5.42
C LEU A 33 -9.24 3.65 -6.33
N ASN A 34 -10.54 3.75 -6.08
CA ASN A 34 -11.56 3.28 -7.02
C ASN A 34 -11.74 4.28 -8.19
N SER A 35 -12.64 3.97 -9.11
CA SER A 35 -12.96 4.83 -10.27
C SER A 35 -13.52 6.21 -9.90
N GLU A 36 -14.03 6.37 -8.68
CA GLU A 36 -14.56 7.63 -8.15
C GLU A 36 -13.49 8.43 -7.37
N GLY A 37 -12.23 7.96 -7.36
CA GLY A 37 -11.14 8.61 -6.62
C GLY A 37 -11.16 8.38 -5.11
N GLN A 38 -12.02 7.48 -4.62
CA GLN A 38 -12.11 7.14 -3.21
C GLN A 38 -11.12 6.04 -2.85
N LYS A 39 -10.60 6.07 -1.62
CA LYS A 39 -9.70 5.01 -1.10
C LYS A 39 -10.39 3.65 -1.16
N LEU A 40 -9.78 2.70 -1.87
CA LEU A 40 -10.24 1.34 -1.92
C LEU A 40 -10.15 0.73 -0.50
N SER A 41 -11.30 0.56 0.13
CA SER A 41 -11.41 0.11 1.51
C SER A 41 -12.66 -0.74 1.71
N LYS A 42 -12.74 -1.42 2.86
CA LYS A 42 -13.97 -2.13 3.26
C LYS A 42 -15.17 -1.18 3.35
N GLN A 43 -14.94 0.10 3.65
CA GLN A 43 -16.01 1.12 3.75
C GLN A 43 -16.53 1.53 2.36
N THR A 44 -15.69 1.48 1.33
CA THR A 44 -16.08 1.75 -0.07
C THR A 44 -16.49 0.47 -0.82
N HIS A 45 -16.95 -0.56 -0.09
CA HIS A 45 -17.40 -1.84 -0.65
C HIS A 45 -16.38 -2.49 -1.61
N ALA A 46 -15.08 -2.33 -1.33
CA ALA A 46 -14.06 -2.99 -2.11
C ALA A 46 -14.29 -4.51 -2.07
N PRO A 47 -14.33 -5.20 -3.23
CA PRO A 47 -14.51 -6.64 -3.26
C PRO A 47 -13.38 -7.32 -2.49
N ALA A 48 -13.72 -8.41 -1.79
CA ALA A 48 -12.74 -9.22 -1.10
C ALA A 48 -11.74 -9.82 -2.11
N ILE A 49 -10.51 -10.04 -1.64
CA ILE A 49 -9.49 -10.75 -2.42
C ILE A 49 -9.95 -12.21 -2.57
N ASP A 50 -9.96 -12.71 -3.81
CA ASP A 50 -10.31 -14.11 -4.08
C ASP A 50 -9.12 -15.02 -3.80
N ASN A 51 -9.13 -15.73 -2.68
CA ASN A 51 -8.04 -16.62 -2.28
C ASN A 51 -7.81 -17.79 -3.25
N GLN A 52 -8.75 -18.10 -4.16
CA GLN A 52 -8.59 -19.13 -5.18
C GLN A 52 -7.79 -18.64 -6.40
N GLN A 53 -7.54 -17.33 -6.52
CA GLN A 53 -6.82 -16.72 -7.66
C GLN A 53 -5.62 -15.85 -7.21
N PRO A 54 -4.66 -16.40 -6.45
CA PRO A 54 -3.56 -15.61 -5.89
C PRO A 54 -2.67 -14.94 -6.95
N GLY A 55 -2.39 -15.63 -8.07
CA GLY A 55 -1.59 -15.08 -9.19
C GLY A 55 -2.26 -13.87 -9.82
N THR A 56 -3.55 -13.99 -10.17
CA THR A 56 -4.36 -12.88 -10.68
C THR A 56 -4.43 -11.70 -9.71
N ASN A 57 -4.61 -11.96 -8.42
CA ASN A 57 -4.63 -10.91 -7.40
C ASN A 57 -3.31 -10.16 -7.32
N LEU A 58 -2.19 -10.88 -7.34
CA LEU A 58 -0.87 -10.28 -7.31
C LEU A 58 -0.61 -9.42 -8.56
N LEU A 59 -0.93 -9.93 -9.75
CA LEU A 59 -0.81 -9.19 -11.01
C LEU A 59 -1.66 -7.90 -10.99
N ARG A 60 -2.89 -7.97 -10.50
CA ARG A 60 -3.76 -6.79 -10.33
C ARG A 60 -3.16 -5.77 -9.37
N ALA A 61 -2.66 -6.22 -8.22
CA ALA A 61 -2.03 -5.35 -7.23
C ALA A 61 -0.77 -4.67 -7.78
N LEU A 62 0.09 -5.41 -8.49
CA LEU A 62 1.29 -4.87 -9.13
C LEU A 62 0.94 -3.79 -10.16
N ARG A 63 -0.04 -4.06 -11.04
CA ARG A 63 -0.52 -3.07 -12.01
C ARG A 63 -1.13 -1.84 -11.32
N ALA A 64 -1.91 -2.02 -10.26
CA ALA A 64 -2.47 -0.91 -9.48
C ALA A 64 -1.39 -0.07 -8.78
N LEU A 65 -0.24 -0.66 -8.46
CA LEU A 65 0.95 0.02 -7.95
C LEU A 65 1.83 0.64 -9.05
N GLY A 66 1.37 0.65 -10.31
CA GLY A 66 2.11 1.19 -11.45
C GLY A 66 3.29 0.32 -11.91
N GLN A 67 3.33 -0.95 -11.52
CA GLN A 67 4.37 -1.90 -11.94
C GLN A 67 4.01 -2.58 -13.26
N HIS A 68 5.02 -3.05 -13.98
CA HIS A 68 4.88 -3.80 -15.23
C HIS A 68 5.29 -5.28 -15.03
N PRO A 69 4.41 -6.13 -14.47
CA PRO A 69 4.73 -7.54 -14.26
C PRO A 69 4.89 -8.28 -15.62
N PRO A 70 5.87 -9.20 -15.74
CA PRO A 70 6.08 -10.01 -16.94
C PRO A 70 4.83 -10.79 -17.37
N SER A 71 4.69 -11.02 -18.68
CA SER A 71 3.52 -11.63 -19.32
C SER A 71 3.27 -13.11 -18.98
N GLY A 72 4.12 -13.75 -18.18
CA GLY A 72 4.06 -15.19 -17.86
C GLY A 72 3.85 -15.52 -16.38
N LEU A 73 3.47 -14.55 -15.55
CA LEU A 73 3.30 -14.71 -14.09
C LEU A 73 1.91 -15.20 -13.65
N GLY A 74 1.15 -15.83 -14.55
CA GLY A 74 -0.24 -16.26 -14.34
C GLY A 74 -0.36 -17.72 -13.89
#